data_AF-A0A817B4W3-F1
#
_entry.id   AF-A0A817B4W3-F1
#
_cell.length_a   1.000
_cell.length_b   1.000
_cell.length_c   1.000
_cell.angle_alpha   90.00
_cell.angle_beta   90.00
_cell.angle_gamma   90.00
#
_symmetry.space_group_name_H-M   'P 1'
#
loop_
_entity.id
_entity.type
_entity.pdbx_description
1 polymer ?
#
loop_
_entity_poly.entity_id
_entity_poly.type
_entity_poly.pdbx_seq_one_letter_code
_entity_poly.pdbx_strand_id
1 'polypeptide(L)'
;MIIETPFTIKQQNYMVQFDNDHMMGAISNVYRLIDGKETEVTTTASKLIQCADSNYQVVLKLQGPPNLFYYGVFIDYEVAKS
;
A
#
# COMPACT_ATOMS: atom_id res chain seq x y z
N MET A 1 6.66 8.28 1.75
CA MET A 1 5.42 8.16 2.55
C MET A 1 5.24 6.71 2.96
N ILE A 2 4.70 6.43 4.15
CA ILE A 2 4.48 5.07 4.66
C ILE A 2 3.00 4.90 5.01
N ILE A 3 2.40 3.78 4.60
CA ILE A 3 1.05 3.37 4.98
C ILE A 3 1.16 2.01 5.66
N GLU A 4 0.58 1.90 6.85
CA GLU A 4 0.68 0.71 7.69
C GLU A 4 -0.73 0.19 8.01
N THR A 5 -0.94 -1.11 7.84
CA THR A 5 -2.11 -1.77 8.43
C THR A 5 -1.85 -2.04 9.92
N PRO A 6 -2.88 -2.34 10.73
CA PRO A 6 -2.67 -2.89 12.07
C PRO A 6 -1.91 -4.23 12.03
N PHE A 7 -1.20 -4.55 13.12
CA PHE A 7 -0.57 -5.87 13.30
C PHE A 7 -1.58 -6.93 13.72
N THR A 8 -1.55 -8.09 13.06
CA THR A 8 -2.36 -9.26 13.46
C THR A 8 -1.64 -10.59 13.33
N ILE A 9 -1.95 -11.50 14.24
CA ILE A 9 -1.41 -12.88 14.21
C ILE A 9 -2.12 -13.72 13.13
N LYS A 10 -3.34 -13.36 12.75
CA LYS A 10 -4.12 -14.02 11.68
C LYS A 10 -4.19 -13.14 10.44
N GLN A 11 -4.29 -13.74 9.27
CA GLN A 11 -4.57 -13.05 8.01
C GLN A 11 -5.84 -12.19 8.18
N GLN A 12 -5.68 -10.88 8.00
CA GLN A 12 -6.80 -9.95 7.93
C GLN A 12 -7.17 -9.76 6.48
N ASN A 13 -8.46 -9.76 6.16
CA ASN A 13 -8.90 -9.24 4.88
C ASN A 13 -8.69 -7.72 4.90
N TYR A 14 -7.88 -7.23 3.97
CA TYR A 14 -7.73 -5.82 3.66
C TYR A 14 -7.56 -5.67 2.15
N MET A 15 -7.92 -4.50 1.64
CA MET A 15 -7.63 -4.05 0.29
C MET A 15 -7.10 -2.63 0.40
N VAL A 16 -5.92 -2.36 -0.14
CA VAL A 16 -5.43 -1.00 -0.31
C VAL A 16 -5.41 -0.69 -1.79
N GLN A 17 -6.10 0.37 -2.19
CA GLN A 17 -6.15 0.82 -3.57
C GLN A 17 -5.55 2.22 -3.68
N PHE A 18 -4.69 2.42 -4.67
CA PHE A 18 -4.22 3.72 -5.09
C PHE A 18 -4.61 3.97 -6.53
N ASP A 19 -5.04 5.19 -6.81
CA ASP A 19 -5.18 5.67 -8.18
C ASP A 19 -3.77 6.01 -8.72
N ASN A 20 -3.27 5.12 -9.57
CA ASN A 20 -1.89 5.17 -10.02
C ASN A 20 -1.67 6.29 -11.04
N ASP A 21 -2.68 6.65 -11.82
CA ASP A 21 -2.58 7.74 -12.80
C ASP A 21 -2.29 9.08 -12.10
N HIS A 22 -2.81 9.24 -10.90
CA HIS A 22 -2.48 10.38 -10.04
C HIS A 22 -1.13 10.20 -9.36
N MET A 23 -0.79 9.00 -8.86
CA MET A 23 0.46 8.77 -8.12
C MET A 23 1.73 8.74 -8.97
N MET A 24 1.71 8.21 -10.19
CA MET A 24 2.90 7.98 -11.03
C MET A 24 3.63 9.26 -11.44
N GLY A 25 2.98 10.42 -11.32
CA GLY A 25 3.64 11.72 -11.52
C GLY A 25 4.66 12.06 -10.43
N ALA A 26 4.61 11.41 -9.27
CA ALA A 26 5.53 11.65 -8.16
C ALA A 26 6.01 10.41 -7.41
N ILE A 27 5.37 9.25 -7.54
CA ILE A 27 5.85 8.01 -6.94
C ILE A 27 6.62 7.23 -7.99
N SER A 28 7.92 7.01 -7.75
CA SER A 28 8.79 6.24 -8.63
C SER A 28 8.65 4.73 -8.39
N ASN A 29 8.53 4.35 -7.12
CA ASN A 29 8.47 2.95 -6.72
C ASN A 29 7.53 2.77 -5.52
N VAL A 30 6.84 1.63 -5.48
CA VAL A 30 6.07 1.18 -4.32
C VAL A 30 6.61 -0.15 -3.85
N TYR A 31 6.97 -0.22 -2.58
CA TYR A 31 7.43 -1.43 -1.94
C TYR A 31 6.42 -1.90 -0.92
N ARG A 32 6.20 -3.20 -0.91
CA ARG A 32 5.40 -3.91 0.08
C ARG A 32 6.33 -4.67 1.02
N LEU A 33 6.16 -4.46 2.32
CA LEU A 33 6.91 -5.13 3.37
C LEU A 33 5.97 -6.01 4.19
N ILE A 34 6.31 -7.30 4.27
CA ILE A 34 5.62 -8.32 5.07
C ILE A 34 6.70 -9.17 5.73
N ASP A 35 6.59 -9.40 7.05
CA ASP A 35 7.54 -10.24 7.79
C ASP A 35 9.02 -9.86 7.56
N GLY A 36 9.28 -8.56 7.39
CA GLY A 36 10.61 -8.03 7.10
C GLY A 36 11.09 -8.24 5.66
N LYS A 37 10.34 -8.93 4.81
CA LYS A 37 10.64 -9.11 3.39
C LYS A 37 10.03 -7.97 2.57
N GLU A 38 10.90 -7.22 1.89
CA GLU A 38 10.51 -6.16 0.97
C GLU A 38 10.35 -6.71 -0.44
N THR A 39 9.26 -6.35 -1.11
CA THR A 39 8.94 -6.74 -2.49
C THR A 39 8.43 -5.52 -3.25
N GLU A 40 9.00 -5.24 -4.41
CA GLU A 40 8.52 -4.16 -5.26
C GLU A 40 7.18 -4.53 -5.91
N VAL A 41 6.21 -3.63 -5.80
CA VAL A 41 4.84 -3.80 -6.32
C VAL A 41 4.43 -2.63 -7.22
N THR A 42 5.41 -1.85 -7.69
CA THR A 42 5.20 -0.77 -8.67
C THR A 42 4.48 -1.32 -9.90
N THR A 43 3.48 -0.59 -10.38
CA THR A 43 2.65 -1.01 -11.53
C THR A 43 2.49 0.16 -12.50
N THR A 44 2.23 -0.16 -13.77
CA THR A 44 1.83 0.81 -14.81
C THR A 44 0.32 0.81 -15.05
N ALA A 45 -0.44 -0.06 -14.37
CA ALA A 45 -1.90 -0.04 -14.42
C ALA A 45 -2.44 1.24 -13.79
N SER A 46 -3.64 1.70 -14.19
CA SER A 46 -4.26 2.91 -13.63
C SER A 46 -4.57 2.83 -12.14
N LYS A 47 -4.53 1.63 -11.55
CA LYS A 47 -4.69 1.39 -10.13
C LYS A 47 -3.62 0.44 -9.62
N LEU A 48 -3.07 0.76 -8.45
CA LEU A 48 -2.33 -0.20 -7.63
C LEU A 48 -3.30 -0.78 -6.61
N ILE A 49 -3.58 -2.08 -6.71
CA ILE A 49 -4.44 -2.80 -5.77
C ILE A 49 -3.58 -3.79 -5.00
N GLN A 50 -3.63 -3.73 -3.68
CA GLN A 50 -2.93 -4.64 -2.78
C GLN A 50 -3.95 -5.33 -1.88
N CYS A 51 -4.12 -6.63 -2.09
CA CYS A 51 -5.03 -7.45 -1.31
C CYS A 51 -4.28 -8.16 -0.18
N ALA A 52 -5.05 -8.63 0.79
CA ALA A 52 -4.56 -9.48 1.86
C ALA A 52 -4.11 -10.86 1.35
N ASP A 53 -2.81 -11.12 1.44
CA ASP A 53 -2.22 -12.44 1.19
C ASP A 53 -1.25 -12.89 2.30
N SER A 54 -1.17 -12.15 3.41
CA SER A 54 -0.25 -12.42 4.51
C SER A 54 -0.95 -12.50 5.85
N ASN A 55 -0.41 -13.37 6.71
CA ASN A 55 -0.52 -13.15 8.16
C ASN A 55 0.37 -11.92 8.49
N TYR A 56 0.09 -11.20 9.56
CA TYR A 56 0.89 -10.03 10.01
C TYR A 56 0.67 -8.71 9.27
N GLN A 57 1.29 -7.67 9.84
CA GLN A 57 1.20 -6.29 9.38
C GLN A 57 1.75 -6.16 7.95
N VAL A 58 1.04 -5.39 7.13
CA VAL A 58 1.51 -5.00 5.81
C VAL A 58 1.86 -3.52 5.81
N VAL A 59 3.06 -3.22 5.33
CA VAL A 59 3.55 -1.86 5.20
C VAL A 59 3.78 -1.56 3.72
N LEU A 60 3.20 -0.47 3.24
CA LEU A 60 3.46 0.07 1.91
C LEU A 60 4.36 1.30 2.03
N LYS A 61 5.52 1.24 1.36
CA LYS A 61 6.48 2.32 1.26
C LYS A 61 6.39 2.93 -0.13
N LEU A 62 5.95 4.17 -0.21
CA LEU A 62 5.89 4.93 -1.44
C LEU A 62 7.13 5.81 -1.53
N GLN A 63 7.97 5.53 -2.52
CA GLN A 63 9.18 6.29 -2.82
C GLN A 63 8.88 7.35 -3.89
N GLY A 64 9.12 8.61 -3.53
CA GLY A 64 8.89 9.78 -4.37
C GLY A 64 9.56 11.01 -3.75
N PRO A 65 9.36 12.21 -4.31
CA PRO A 65 9.84 13.46 -3.75
C PRO A 65 9.38 13.63 -2.29
N PRO A 66 10.15 14.35 -1.46
CA PRO A 66 9.83 14.52 -0.04
C PRO A 66 8.53 15.29 0.21
N ASN A 67 8.03 16.06 -0.77
CA ASN A 67 6.82 16.88 -0.67
C ASN A 67 5.68 16.28 -1.51
N LEU A 68 4.93 15.35 -0.93
CA LEU A 68 3.74 14.74 -1.54
C LEU A 68 2.50 15.22 -0.78
N PHE A 69 1.92 16.36 -1.18
CA PHE A 69 0.73 16.94 -0.52
C PHE A 69 -0.57 16.74 -1.31
N TYR A 70 -0.51 16.43 -2.61
CA TYR A 70 -1.66 16.61 -3.53
C TYR A 70 -2.19 15.35 -4.23
N TYR A 71 -1.67 14.16 -3.93
CA TYR A 71 -1.94 12.97 -4.75
C TYR A 71 -3.17 12.15 -4.36
N GLY A 72 -4.09 12.71 -3.57
CA GLY A 72 -5.44 12.12 -3.39
C GLY A 72 -5.41 10.65 -2.96
N VAL A 73 -4.59 10.32 -1.97
CA VAL A 73 -4.49 8.94 -1.47
C VAL A 73 -5.76 8.62 -0.69
N PHE A 74 -6.71 7.96 -1.36
CA PHE A 74 -7.91 7.41 -0.74
C PHE A 74 -7.62 5.99 -0.28
N ILE A 75 -7.33 5.85 1.01
CA ILE A 75 -7.21 4.54 1.66
C ILE A 75 -8.61 4.15 2.13
N ASP A 76 -9.34 3.42 1.29
CA ASP A 76 -10.51 2.70 1.76
C ASP A 76 -10.02 1.37 2.32
N TYR A 77 -10.15 1.18 3.64
CA TYR A 77 -9.75 -0.05 4.31
C TYR A 77 -10.94 -0.61 5.09
N GLU A 78 -11.32 -1.85 4.78
CA GLU A 78 -12.28 -2.60 5.57
C GLU A 78 -11.51 -3.63 6.39
N VAL A 79 -11.49 -3.46 7.72
CA VAL A 79 -10.96 -4.49 8.62
C VAL A 79 -12.07 -5.51 8.86
N ALA A 80 -11.96 -6.69 8.27
CA ALA A 80 -12.85 -7.79 8.61
C ALA A 80 -12.70 -8.12 10.11
N LYS A 81 -13.78 -7.96 10.87
CA LYS A 81 -13.83 -8.38 12.27
C LYS A 81 -13.99 -9.90 12.33
N SER A 82 -13.13 -10.54 13.12
CA SER A 82 -13.25 -11.95 13.50
C SER A 82 -14.47 -12.22 14.36
#